data_AF-A0A0G3EJE2-F1
#
_entry.id   AF-A0A0G3EJE2-F1
#
_cell.length_a   1.000
_cell.length_b   1.000
_cell.length_c   1.000
_cell.angle_alpha   90.00
_cell.angle_beta   90.00
_cell.angle_gamma   90.00
#
_symmetry.space_group_name_H-M   'P 1'
#
loop_
_entity.id
_entity.type
_entity.pdbx_description
1 polymer ?
#
loop_
_entity_poly.entity_id
_entity_poly.type
_entity_poly.pdbx_seq_one_letter_code
_entity_poly.pdbx_strand_id
1 'polypeptide(L)'
;MNILQRRQWRKRIKNLLKDARHVRRMREDVVDAEKIERLNAAADELRRRGSERASRGELERASEDLGKAMEAVSPARSAPKLRENLEVFVVAIAAAMAIRAYFFQPFKIPTGSMEPTLNGITVEAKADGSWIDVQPFKFAKWLVTGRSYKEIRSKSSGYLRINLRERIRDRLVFHVGGTRHLVPEDMARYIRVPVVRRGGVIESTRPVRRGEVLASGEVRSGDHILVNKIVYNFTAPERGDVVVFDTQGLSGVRQDSYYIKRMAGVPDETVGIDDGGLIADGEVVDRPEIFQRLRRPPYVGYRNKGRLADSSDRLVIGPDEFLPLGDNSDNSRDGRYFGPVSTEQLLGPAFIVYWPFDSQWGWIP
;
A
#
# COMPACT_ATOMS: atom_id res chain seq x y z
N MET A 1 -28.75 34.39 -42.33
CA MET A 1 -28.39 34.19 -40.90
C MET A 1 -29.41 34.90 -40.01
N ASN A 2 -30.01 34.19 -39.06
CA ASN A 2 -30.93 34.74 -38.05
C ASN A 2 -30.16 35.60 -37.00
N ILE A 3 -30.87 36.42 -36.23
CA ILE A 3 -30.36 37.34 -35.20
C ILE A 3 -29.48 36.62 -34.17
N LEU A 4 -29.91 35.44 -33.68
CA LEU A 4 -29.12 34.63 -32.74
C LEU A 4 -27.77 34.20 -33.33
N GLN A 5 -27.78 33.71 -34.57
CA GLN A 5 -26.56 33.32 -35.28
C GLN A 5 -25.63 34.52 -35.47
N ARG A 6 -26.17 35.70 -35.83
CA ARG A 6 -25.38 36.93 -35.97
C ARG A 6 -24.70 37.33 -34.65
N ARG A 7 -25.40 37.19 -33.51
CA ARG A 7 -24.83 37.47 -32.19
C ARG A 7 -23.71 36.50 -31.82
N GLN A 8 -23.90 35.20 -32.09
CA GLN A 8 -22.86 34.18 -31.91
C GLN A 8 -21.62 34.48 -32.76
N TRP A 9 -21.80 34.81 -34.03
CA TRP A 9 -20.70 35.16 -34.94
C TRP A 9 -19.95 36.42 -34.51
N ARG A 10 -20.65 37.48 -34.06
CA ARG A 10 -19.99 38.66 -33.48
C ARG A 10 -19.12 38.31 -32.27
N LYS A 11 -19.60 37.44 -31.37
CA LYS A 11 -18.83 36.98 -30.21
C LYS A 11 -17.61 36.17 -30.66
N ARG A 12 -17.79 35.26 -31.62
CA ARG A 12 -16.71 34.41 -32.17
C ARG A 12 -15.61 35.24 -32.84
N ILE A 13 -15.98 36.17 -33.73
CA ILE A 13 -15.04 37.09 -34.40
C ILE A 13 -14.27 37.92 -33.37
N LYS A 14 -14.98 38.48 -32.37
CA LYS A 14 -14.34 39.26 -31.30
C LYS A 14 -13.29 38.44 -30.53
N ASN A 15 -13.59 37.18 -30.20
CA ASN A 15 -12.66 36.28 -29.51
C ASN A 15 -11.46 35.95 -30.41
N LEU A 16 -11.68 35.54 -31.66
CA LEU A 16 -10.60 35.22 -32.61
C LEU A 16 -9.65 36.42 -32.83
N LEU A 17 -10.18 37.63 -33.00
CA LEU A 17 -9.35 38.84 -33.13
C LEU A 17 -8.64 39.24 -31.83
N LYS A 18 -9.15 38.82 -30.67
CA LYS A 18 -8.46 38.99 -29.39
C LYS A 18 -7.30 38.00 -29.30
N ASP A 19 -7.54 36.74 -29.65
CA ASP A 19 -6.54 35.67 -29.60
C ASP A 19 -5.40 35.93 -30.60
N ALA A 20 -5.73 36.33 -31.83
CA ALA A 20 -4.74 36.73 -32.84
C ALA A 20 -3.83 37.88 -32.37
N ARG A 21 -4.40 38.91 -31.72
CA ARG A 21 -3.61 40.00 -31.11
C ARG A 21 -2.73 39.52 -29.97
N HIS A 22 -3.21 38.58 -29.16
CA HIS A 22 -2.43 38.02 -28.06
C HIS A 22 -1.25 37.20 -28.58
N VAL A 23 -1.49 36.31 -29.55
CA VAL A 23 -0.44 35.50 -30.20
C VAL A 23 0.61 36.40 -30.84
N ARG A 24 0.19 37.44 -31.57
CA ARG A 24 1.12 38.42 -32.17
C ARG A 24 2.01 39.07 -31.12
N ARG A 25 1.42 39.67 -30.07
CA ARG A 25 2.17 40.37 -29.01
C ARG A 25 3.14 39.46 -28.25
N MET A 26 2.84 38.18 -28.12
CA MET A 26 3.70 37.22 -27.44
C MET A 26 4.90 36.77 -28.28
N ARG A 27 4.91 37.06 -29.59
CA ARG A 27 5.80 36.39 -30.56
C ARG A 27 6.36 37.30 -31.65
N GLU A 28 5.92 38.57 -31.72
CA GLU A 28 6.37 39.54 -32.72
C GLU A 28 7.89 39.81 -32.66
N ASP A 29 8.52 39.48 -31.54
CA ASP A 29 9.96 39.56 -31.26
C ASP A 29 10.76 38.32 -31.70
N VAL A 30 10.11 37.16 -31.92
CA VAL A 30 10.79 35.87 -32.18
C VAL A 30 10.46 35.28 -33.56
N VAL A 31 9.38 35.71 -34.21
CA VAL A 31 8.86 35.09 -35.45
C VAL A 31 9.13 35.97 -36.67
N ASP A 32 9.40 35.34 -37.83
CA ASP A 32 9.64 36.01 -39.11
C ASP A 32 8.56 37.06 -39.43
N ALA A 33 8.99 38.24 -39.89
CA ALA A 33 8.12 39.35 -40.25
C ALA A 33 7.01 38.94 -41.24
N GLU A 34 7.32 38.07 -42.21
CA GLU A 34 6.36 37.56 -43.20
C GLU A 34 5.17 36.81 -42.56
N LYS A 35 5.40 36.07 -41.48
CA LYS A 35 4.34 35.34 -40.77
C LYS A 35 3.45 36.30 -39.96
N ILE A 36 4.04 37.34 -39.40
CA ILE A 36 3.31 38.40 -38.69
C ILE A 36 2.46 39.21 -39.67
N GLU A 37 2.97 39.51 -40.86
CA GLU A 37 2.20 40.15 -41.93
C GLU A 37 1.00 39.31 -42.36
N ARG A 38 1.19 38.00 -42.57
CA ARG A 38 0.09 37.07 -42.89
C ARG A 38 -0.97 37.02 -41.78
N LEU A 39 -0.55 37.01 -40.52
CA LEU A 39 -1.46 37.05 -39.37
C LEU A 39 -2.28 38.35 -39.31
N ASN A 40 -1.63 39.50 -39.54
CA ASN A 40 -2.31 40.79 -39.58
C ASN A 40 -3.30 40.86 -40.76
N ALA A 41 -2.91 40.43 -41.95
CA ALA A 41 -3.76 40.41 -43.14
C ALA A 41 -5.01 39.53 -42.94
N ALA A 42 -4.86 38.33 -42.36
CA ALA A 42 -5.97 37.45 -42.06
C ALA A 42 -6.91 38.03 -40.98
N ALA A 43 -6.35 38.72 -39.98
CA ALA A 43 -7.14 39.37 -38.93
C ALA A 43 -7.96 40.55 -39.48
N ASP A 44 -7.37 41.34 -40.38
CA ASP A 44 -8.05 42.46 -41.02
C ASP A 44 -9.14 41.99 -41.99
N GLU A 45 -8.91 40.91 -42.74
CA GLU A 45 -9.94 40.31 -43.60
C GLU A 45 -11.13 39.78 -42.78
N LEU A 46 -10.88 39.08 -41.67
CA LEU A 46 -11.97 38.63 -40.79
C LEU A 46 -12.74 39.81 -40.17
N ARG A 47 -12.04 40.88 -39.79
CA ARG A 47 -12.66 42.11 -39.28
C ARG A 47 -13.55 42.75 -40.34
N ARG A 48 -13.07 42.86 -41.58
CA ARG A 48 -13.77 43.45 -42.73
C ARG A 48 -15.02 42.65 -43.10
N ARG A 49 -14.90 41.32 -43.24
CA ARG A 49 -16.06 40.43 -43.50
C ARG A 49 -17.08 40.46 -42.37
N GLY A 50 -16.61 40.62 -41.13
CA GLY A 50 -17.45 40.79 -39.94
C GLY A 50 -18.25 42.10 -39.94
N SER A 51 -17.68 43.21 -40.43
CA SER A 51 -18.36 44.50 -40.54
C SER A 51 -19.32 44.56 -41.74
N GLU A 52 -18.95 43.95 -42.87
CA GLU A 52 -19.76 43.87 -44.09
C GLU A 52 -20.96 42.92 -44.00
N ARG A 53 -21.13 42.24 -42.85
CA ARG A 53 -22.20 41.24 -42.62
C ARG A 53 -22.18 40.13 -43.68
N ALA A 54 -20.98 39.67 -44.02
CA ALA A 54 -20.75 38.59 -44.97
C ALA A 54 -21.55 37.31 -44.62
N SER A 55 -21.73 36.44 -45.62
CA SER A 55 -22.41 35.17 -45.44
C SER A 55 -21.68 34.26 -44.46
N ARG A 56 -22.39 33.27 -43.92
CA ARG A 56 -21.80 32.30 -42.97
C ARG A 56 -20.55 31.61 -43.54
N GLY A 57 -20.61 31.19 -44.80
CA GLY A 57 -19.49 30.49 -45.44
C GLY A 57 -18.25 31.38 -45.61
N GLU A 58 -18.44 32.68 -45.85
CA GLU A 58 -17.34 33.64 -45.92
C GLU A 58 -16.70 33.88 -44.55
N LEU A 59 -17.51 33.96 -43.49
CA LEU A 59 -17.02 34.10 -42.12
C LEU A 59 -16.30 32.83 -41.63
N GLU A 60 -16.76 31.65 -42.05
CA GLU A 60 -16.10 30.37 -41.75
C GLU A 60 -14.71 30.32 -42.42
N ARG A 61 -14.62 30.62 -43.73
CA ARG A 61 -13.33 30.67 -44.44
C ARG A 61 -12.35 31.68 -43.83
N ALA A 62 -12.79 32.92 -43.59
CA ALA A 62 -11.94 33.93 -42.98
C ALA A 62 -11.51 33.57 -41.54
N SER A 63 -12.33 32.82 -40.81
CA SER A 63 -11.96 32.33 -39.47
C SER A 63 -10.93 31.19 -39.55
N GLU A 64 -11.05 30.31 -40.54
CA GLU A 64 -10.08 29.23 -40.80
C GLU A 64 -8.73 29.79 -41.24
N ASP A 65 -8.71 30.77 -42.13
CA ASP A 65 -7.48 31.41 -42.60
C ASP A 65 -6.75 32.14 -41.47
N LEU A 66 -7.49 32.84 -40.59
CA LEU A 66 -6.92 33.42 -39.38
C LEU A 66 -6.39 32.33 -38.43
N GLY A 67 -7.08 31.21 -38.28
CA GLY A 67 -6.62 30.07 -37.48
C GLY A 67 -5.29 29.51 -37.99
N LYS A 68 -5.16 29.29 -39.30
CA LYS A 68 -3.91 28.82 -39.93
C LYS A 68 -2.77 29.82 -39.74
N ALA A 69 -3.04 31.12 -39.87
CA ALA A 69 -2.04 32.15 -39.66
C ALA A 69 -1.59 32.22 -38.18
N MET A 70 -2.51 32.05 -37.23
CA MET A 70 -2.18 31.95 -35.79
C MET A 70 -1.34 30.70 -35.48
N GLU A 71 -1.62 29.58 -36.12
CA GLU A 71 -0.86 28.33 -35.97
C GLU A 71 0.55 28.48 -36.54
N ALA A 72 0.71 29.13 -37.71
CA ALA A 72 2.02 29.38 -38.31
C ALA A 72 2.94 30.29 -37.49
N VAL A 73 2.37 31.16 -36.64
CA VAL A 73 3.10 32.03 -35.69
C VAL A 73 3.33 31.33 -34.33
N SER A 74 2.58 30.27 -34.05
CA SER A 74 2.74 29.48 -32.83
C SER A 74 3.78 28.37 -33.06
N PRO A 75 4.73 28.12 -32.14
CA PRO A 75 5.64 27.00 -32.31
C PRO A 75 4.85 25.68 -32.30
N ALA A 76 5.27 24.72 -33.13
CA ALA A 76 4.88 23.33 -32.95
C ALA A 76 5.31 22.94 -31.53
N ARG A 77 4.34 22.77 -30.61
CA ARG A 77 4.66 22.29 -29.27
C ARG A 77 5.34 20.93 -29.45
N SER A 78 6.59 20.78 -29.01
CA SER A 78 7.24 19.48 -28.98
C SER A 78 6.52 18.62 -27.96
N ALA A 79 5.99 17.47 -28.40
CA ALA A 79 5.30 16.46 -27.58
C ALA A 79 4.23 17.01 -26.58
N PRO A 80 3.18 17.72 -27.06
CA PRO A 80 2.19 18.35 -26.19
C PRO A 80 1.46 17.32 -25.33
N LYS A 81 1.13 16.16 -25.91
CA LYS A 81 0.50 15.03 -25.21
C LYS A 81 1.36 14.49 -24.06
N LEU A 82 2.69 14.43 -24.24
CA LEU A 82 3.58 13.92 -23.20
C LEU A 82 3.65 14.87 -22.01
N ARG A 83 3.73 16.19 -22.28
CA ARG A 83 3.74 17.21 -21.23
C ARG A 83 2.42 17.25 -20.47
N GLU A 84 1.29 17.22 -21.18
CA GLU A 84 -0.05 17.20 -20.55
C GLU A 84 -0.22 15.95 -19.68
N ASN A 85 0.16 14.76 -20.17
CA ASN A 85 0.12 13.54 -19.38
C ASN A 85 1.05 13.59 -18.16
N LEU A 86 2.25 14.16 -18.32
CA LEU A 86 3.20 14.32 -17.22
C LEU A 86 2.68 15.29 -16.17
N GLU A 87 2.09 16.41 -16.57
CA GLU A 87 1.50 17.39 -15.66
C GLU A 87 0.35 16.78 -14.87
N VAL A 88 -0.57 16.10 -15.55
CA VAL A 88 -1.68 15.36 -14.90
C VAL A 88 -1.14 14.30 -13.94
N PHE A 89 -0.10 13.56 -14.35
CA PHE A 89 0.52 12.54 -13.51
C PHE A 89 1.18 13.14 -12.26
N VAL A 90 1.90 14.25 -12.40
CA VAL A 90 2.53 14.97 -11.28
C VAL A 90 1.47 15.49 -10.32
N VAL A 91 0.40 16.10 -10.83
CA VAL A 91 -0.72 16.58 -10.02
C VAL A 91 -1.40 15.43 -9.28
N ALA A 92 -1.62 14.29 -9.97
CA ALA A 92 -2.21 13.10 -9.36
C ALA A 92 -1.33 12.52 -8.25
N ILE A 93 -0.01 12.44 -8.45
CA ILE A 93 0.94 12.00 -7.41
C ILE A 93 0.94 12.97 -6.24
N ALA A 94 1.00 14.28 -6.49
CA ALA A 94 1.01 15.29 -5.44
C ALA A 94 -0.28 15.23 -4.60
N ALA A 95 -1.44 15.08 -5.25
CA ALA A 95 -2.72 14.88 -4.58
C ALA A 95 -2.73 13.57 -3.77
N ALA A 96 -2.26 12.45 -4.34
CA ALA A 96 -2.18 11.18 -3.65
C ALA A 96 -1.24 11.23 -2.43
N MET A 97 -0.11 11.94 -2.54
CA MET A 97 0.83 12.18 -1.45
C MET A 97 0.22 13.06 -0.35
N ALA A 98 -0.53 14.11 -0.71
CA ALA A 98 -1.24 14.94 0.25
C ALA A 98 -2.32 14.13 0.99
N ILE A 99 -3.12 13.35 0.25
CA ILE A 99 -4.11 12.44 0.86
C ILE A 99 -3.41 11.46 1.81
N ARG A 100 -2.28 10.90 1.39
CA ARG A 100 -1.50 9.97 2.23
C ARG A 100 -0.91 10.63 3.48
N ALA A 101 -0.42 11.85 3.34
CA ALA A 101 0.23 12.56 4.43
C ALA A 101 -0.78 12.95 5.52
N TYR A 102 -1.97 13.42 5.11
CA TYR A 102 -2.95 14.03 6.02
C TYR A 102 -4.16 13.15 6.36
N PHE A 103 -4.58 12.25 5.46
CA PHE A 103 -5.86 11.54 5.59
C PHE A 103 -5.67 10.06 5.93
N PHE A 104 -5.05 9.32 5.02
CA PHE A 104 -5.02 7.85 5.10
C PHE A 104 -3.65 7.28 4.75
N GLN A 105 -3.06 6.52 5.67
CA GLN A 105 -1.79 5.84 5.41
C GLN A 105 -1.99 4.33 5.26
N PRO A 106 -1.62 3.72 4.11
CA PRO A 106 -1.69 2.28 3.92
C PRO A 106 -0.51 1.59 4.61
N PHE A 107 -0.83 0.50 5.29
CA PHE A 107 0.13 -0.42 5.90
C PHE A 107 -0.16 -1.85 5.50
N LYS A 108 0.88 -2.67 5.58
CA LYS A 108 0.81 -4.12 5.34
C LYS A 108 1.23 -4.82 6.61
N ILE A 109 0.45 -5.78 7.08
CA ILE A 109 0.78 -6.56 8.27
C ILE A 109 1.84 -7.61 7.92
N PRO A 110 3.07 -7.50 8.45
CA PRO A 110 4.16 -8.38 8.03
C PRO A 110 4.20 -9.71 8.80
N THR A 111 3.63 -9.76 10.01
CA THR A 111 3.78 -10.88 10.96
C THR A 111 2.42 -11.38 11.45
N GLY A 112 2.34 -12.65 11.87
CA GLY A 112 1.13 -13.26 12.43
C GLY A 112 0.83 -12.86 13.89
N SER A 113 1.29 -11.69 14.33
CA SER A 113 1.12 -11.24 15.71
C SER A 113 -0.30 -10.75 16.05
N MET A 114 -1.09 -10.43 15.02
CA MET A 114 -2.49 -10.03 15.12
C MET A 114 -3.46 -11.19 14.84
N GLU A 115 -2.96 -12.41 14.66
CA GLU A 115 -3.83 -13.57 14.45
C GLU A 115 -4.59 -13.89 15.75
N PRO A 116 -5.88 -14.27 15.68
CA PRO A 116 -6.63 -14.61 14.47
C PRO A 116 -7.40 -13.43 13.86
N THR A 117 -7.30 -12.22 14.42
CA THR A 117 -8.16 -11.10 14.03
C THR A 117 -7.74 -10.52 12.68
N LEU A 118 -6.43 -10.41 12.45
CA LEU A 118 -5.83 -9.93 11.21
C LEU A 118 -4.68 -10.85 10.80
N ASN A 119 -4.50 -11.05 9.50
CA ASN A 119 -3.50 -11.96 8.97
C ASN A 119 -2.18 -11.25 8.67
N GLY A 120 -1.08 -11.88 9.11
CA GLY A 120 0.25 -11.53 8.63
C GLY A 120 0.59 -12.20 7.29
N ILE A 121 1.83 -11.98 6.84
CA ILE A 121 2.41 -12.81 5.77
C ILE A 121 2.64 -14.20 6.34
N THR A 122 1.89 -15.17 5.85
CA THR A 122 2.04 -16.58 6.23
C THR A 122 2.35 -17.42 5.01
N VAL A 123 3.00 -18.54 5.27
CA VAL A 123 3.31 -19.53 4.23
C VAL A 123 2.74 -20.86 4.68
N GLU A 124 1.79 -21.36 3.91
CA GLU A 124 1.21 -22.68 4.13
C GLU A 124 1.88 -23.68 3.20
N ALA A 125 2.48 -24.70 3.77
CA ALA A 125 3.11 -25.77 3.02
C ALA A 125 2.04 -26.54 2.23
N LYS A 126 2.19 -26.62 0.90
CA LYS A 126 1.19 -27.23 0.02
C LYS A 126 1.88 -28.06 -1.05
N ALA A 127 1.39 -29.28 -1.24
CA ALA A 127 1.91 -30.20 -2.24
C ALA A 127 1.82 -29.60 -3.64
N ASP A 128 0.61 -29.38 -4.13
CA ASP A 128 0.41 -28.95 -5.52
C ASP A 128 -0.43 -27.69 -5.60
N GLY A 129 -0.13 -26.88 -6.62
CA GLY A 129 -0.95 -25.74 -7.01
C GLY A 129 -2.24 -26.21 -7.68
N SER A 130 -3.25 -25.33 -7.70
CA SER A 130 -4.47 -25.56 -8.46
C SER A 130 -4.35 -25.02 -9.89
N TRP A 131 -5.33 -25.29 -10.75
CA TRP A 131 -5.40 -24.75 -12.12
C TRP A 131 -5.44 -23.21 -12.16
N ILE A 132 -5.86 -22.56 -11.07
CA ILE A 132 -5.82 -21.09 -10.91
C ILE A 132 -4.45 -20.54 -10.50
N ASP A 133 -3.46 -21.39 -10.23
CA ASP A 133 -2.10 -20.98 -9.82
C ASP A 133 -1.13 -20.78 -11.00
N VAL A 134 -1.59 -21.00 -12.24
CA VAL A 134 -0.82 -20.84 -13.48
C VAL A 134 -1.27 -19.61 -14.28
N GLN A 135 -0.42 -19.12 -15.19
CA GLN A 135 -0.78 -18.01 -16.08
C GLN A 135 -1.93 -18.40 -17.02
N PRO A 136 -2.86 -17.49 -17.34
CA PRO A 136 -2.95 -16.09 -16.89
C PRO A 136 -3.69 -15.89 -15.55
N PHE A 137 -4.28 -16.96 -14.99
CA PHE A 137 -5.17 -16.88 -13.81
C PHE A 137 -4.45 -16.54 -12.50
N LYS A 138 -3.16 -16.87 -12.40
CA LYS A 138 -2.35 -16.63 -11.20
C LYS A 138 -2.42 -15.19 -10.70
N PHE A 139 -2.39 -14.21 -11.60
CA PHE A 139 -2.45 -12.80 -11.22
C PHE A 139 -3.83 -12.44 -10.68
N ALA A 140 -4.90 -12.90 -11.33
CA ALA A 140 -6.27 -12.65 -10.87
C ALA A 140 -6.54 -13.31 -9.50
N LYS A 141 -6.09 -14.57 -9.31
CA LYS A 141 -6.15 -15.23 -8.00
C LYS A 141 -5.46 -14.41 -6.94
N TRP A 142 -4.22 -13.96 -7.20
CA TRP A 142 -3.46 -13.15 -6.25
C TRP A 142 -4.15 -11.80 -5.98
N LEU A 143 -4.66 -11.13 -7.01
CA LEU A 143 -5.34 -9.85 -6.86
C LEU A 143 -6.59 -9.97 -5.99
N VAL A 144 -7.33 -11.08 -6.07
CA VAL A 144 -8.54 -11.27 -5.27
C VAL A 144 -8.20 -11.76 -3.87
N THR A 145 -7.42 -12.83 -3.77
CA THR A 145 -7.23 -13.59 -2.52
C THR A 145 -5.98 -13.19 -1.75
N GLY A 146 -5.08 -12.42 -2.36
CA GLY A 146 -3.75 -12.15 -1.83
C GLY A 146 -2.86 -13.39 -1.74
N ARG A 147 -3.27 -14.54 -2.28
CA ARG A 147 -2.56 -15.81 -2.19
C ARG A 147 -1.80 -16.10 -3.48
N SER A 148 -0.59 -16.62 -3.33
CA SER A 148 0.23 -17.03 -4.46
C SER A 148 0.92 -18.36 -4.16
N TYR A 149 0.66 -19.36 -4.99
CA TYR A 149 1.44 -20.60 -4.95
C TYR A 149 2.85 -20.36 -5.50
N LYS A 150 3.84 -20.86 -4.75
CA LYS A 150 5.26 -20.75 -5.07
C LYS A 150 5.93 -22.10 -4.94
N GLU A 151 6.84 -22.35 -5.86
CA GLU A 151 7.72 -23.50 -5.87
C GLU A 151 9.16 -23.01 -5.85
N ILE A 152 9.97 -23.62 -4.98
CA ILE A 152 11.40 -23.39 -4.96
C ILE A 152 12.04 -24.56 -5.67
N ARG A 153 12.55 -24.30 -6.88
CA ARG A 153 13.21 -25.29 -7.73
C ARG A 153 14.71 -25.22 -7.58
N SER A 154 15.36 -26.38 -7.66
CA SER A 154 16.81 -26.49 -7.58
C SER A 154 17.47 -25.84 -8.79
N LYS A 155 18.46 -24.97 -8.56
CA LYS A 155 19.25 -24.30 -9.60
C LYS A 155 20.40 -25.17 -10.12
N SER A 156 20.77 -26.20 -9.36
CA SER A 156 21.90 -27.11 -9.59
C SER A 156 21.48 -28.56 -9.33
N SER A 157 22.30 -29.51 -9.76
CA SER A 157 22.15 -30.92 -9.40
C SER A 157 23.09 -31.28 -8.25
N GLY A 158 22.68 -32.17 -7.36
CA GLY A 158 23.50 -32.64 -6.22
C GLY A 158 22.66 -33.07 -5.03
N TYR A 159 23.30 -33.45 -3.92
CA TYR A 159 22.57 -33.75 -2.68
C TYR A 159 22.07 -32.47 -2.02
N LEU A 160 20.82 -32.50 -1.55
CA LEU A 160 20.24 -31.43 -0.75
C LEU A 160 20.76 -31.57 0.68
N ARG A 161 21.31 -30.49 1.24
CA ARG A 161 21.71 -30.38 2.64
C ARG A 161 21.09 -29.14 3.27
N ILE A 162 20.51 -29.30 4.44
CA ILE A 162 19.89 -28.22 5.21
C ILE A 162 20.48 -28.29 6.61
N ASN A 163 21.20 -27.25 6.99
CA ASN A 163 21.65 -27.07 8.36
C ASN A 163 20.60 -26.25 9.10
N LEU A 164 19.92 -26.84 10.09
CA LEU A 164 18.84 -26.16 10.82
C LEU A 164 19.31 -24.93 11.61
N ARG A 165 20.63 -24.79 11.84
CA ARG A 165 21.25 -23.62 12.46
C ARG A 165 21.60 -22.52 11.45
N GLU A 166 21.72 -22.85 10.17
CA GLU A 166 22.01 -21.87 9.11
C GLU A 166 20.71 -21.23 8.63
N ARG A 167 20.44 -20.01 9.11
CA ARG A 167 19.22 -19.25 8.83
C ARG A 167 19.56 -17.83 8.42
N ILE A 168 18.81 -17.29 7.47
CA ILE A 168 18.87 -15.88 7.09
C ILE A 168 17.47 -15.31 7.29
N ARG A 169 17.29 -14.52 8.36
CA ARG A 169 15.99 -14.05 8.83
C ARG A 169 15.04 -15.24 9.07
N ASP A 170 13.89 -15.26 8.42
CA ASP A 170 12.81 -16.26 8.46
C ASP A 170 13.00 -17.41 7.46
N ARG A 171 14.21 -17.57 6.89
CA ARG A 171 14.48 -18.52 5.81
C ARG A 171 15.57 -19.50 6.18
N LEU A 172 15.31 -20.77 5.88
CA LEU A 172 16.29 -21.84 5.90
C LEU A 172 17.11 -21.84 4.61
N VAL A 173 18.39 -22.17 4.73
CA VAL A 173 19.30 -22.27 3.59
C VAL A 173 19.40 -23.72 3.15
N PHE A 174 18.87 -23.99 1.96
CA PHE A 174 18.94 -25.29 1.30
C PHE A 174 20.14 -25.27 0.35
N HIS A 175 21.12 -26.15 0.57
CA HIS A 175 22.27 -26.30 -0.29
C HIS A 175 22.08 -27.48 -1.22
N VAL A 176 22.16 -27.27 -2.53
CA VAL A 176 22.15 -28.35 -3.52
C VAL A 176 23.39 -28.20 -4.39
N GLY A 177 24.29 -29.18 -4.39
CA GLY A 177 25.52 -29.11 -5.20
C GLY A 177 26.31 -27.81 -5.01
N GLY A 178 26.42 -27.30 -3.79
CA GLY A 178 27.10 -26.04 -3.45
C GLY A 178 26.30 -24.75 -3.72
N THR A 179 25.10 -24.83 -4.28
CA THR A 179 24.24 -23.65 -4.55
C THR A 179 23.21 -23.45 -3.45
N ARG A 180 23.09 -22.21 -2.95
CA ARG A 180 22.14 -21.82 -1.90
C ARG A 180 20.74 -21.51 -2.45
N HIS A 181 19.72 -21.98 -1.74
CA HIS A 181 18.31 -21.70 -2.00
C HIS A 181 17.66 -21.24 -0.69
N LEU A 182 17.03 -20.07 -0.69
CA LEU A 182 16.37 -19.52 0.49
C LEU A 182 14.91 -19.96 0.52
N VAL A 183 14.58 -20.82 1.49
CA VAL A 183 13.24 -21.40 1.66
C VAL A 183 12.62 -20.81 2.92
N PRO A 184 11.43 -20.16 2.87
CA PRO A 184 10.71 -19.76 4.08
C PRO A 184 10.55 -20.95 5.03
N GLU A 185 10.79 -20.74 6.33
CA GLU A 185 10.81 -21.85 7.30
C GLU A 185 9.51 -22.66 7.30
N ASP A 186 8.35 -22.01 7.20
CA ASP A 186 7.07 -22.72 7.14
C ASP A 186 6.87 -23.50 5.84
N MET A 187 7.45 -23.05 4.72
CA MET A 187 7.47 -23.83 3.47
C MET A 187 8.38 -25.06 3.57
N ALA A 188 9.48 -24.93 4.31
CA ALA A 188 10.43 -26.01 4.54
C ALA A 188 9.85 -27.16 5.39
N ARG A 189 8.68 -26.99 6.00
CA ARG A 189 7.93 -28.12 6.62
C ARG A 189 7.47 -29.15 5.59
N TYR A 190 7.39 -28.75 4.31
CA TYR A 190 7.01 -29.63 3.21
C TYR A 190 8.12 -29.69 2.15
N ILE A 191 9.19 -30.42 2.49
CA ILE A 191 10.27 -30.75 1.56
C ILE A 191 9.76 -31.83 0.60
N ARG A 192 9.80 -31.57 -0.72
CA ARG A 192 9.32 -32.53 -1.72
C ARG A 192 10.33 -33.63 -2.07
N VAL A 193 11.56 -33.48 -1.60
CA VAL A 193 12.64 -34.45 -1.77
C VAL A 193 12.69 -35.36 -0.53
N PRO A 194 12.85 -36.68 -0.68
CA PRO A 194 13.02 -37.57 0.46
C PRO A 194 14.30 -37.23 1.22
N VAL A 195 14.17 -36.97 2.52
CA VAL A 195 15.27 -36.53 3.39
C VAL A 195 15.35 -37.36 4.66
N VAL A 196 16.55 -37.42 5.23
CA VAL A 196 16.83 -38.00 6.54
C VAL A 196 17.49 -36.98 7.45
N ARG A 197 17.15 -37.01 8.73
CA ARG A 197 17.75 -36.13 9.74
C ARG A 197 18.86 -36.88 10.48
N ARG A 198 20.07 -36.33 10.47
CA ARG A 198 21.23 -36.84 11.21
C ARG A 198 21.97 -35.68 11.89
N GLY A 199 22.05 -35.69 13.22
CA GLY A 199 22.87 -34.72 13.96
C GLY A 199 22.53 -33.23 13.72
N GLY A 200 21.24 -32.89 13.55
CA GLY A 200 20.81 -31.50 13.28
C GLY A 200 20.93 -31.05 11.82
N VAL A 201 21.43 -31.91 10.94
CA VAL A 201 21.45 -31.72 9.48
C VAL A 201 20.38 -32.59 8.85
N ILE A 202 19.69 -32.04 7.86
CA ILE A 202 18.75 -32.77 7.01
C ILE A 202 19.41 -32.94 5.64
N GLU A 203 19.50 -34.17 5.15
CA GLU A 203 20.12 -34.50 3.86
C GLU A 203 19.19 -35.33 3.00
N SER A 204 19.19 -35.13 1.68
CA SER A 204 18.40 -35.97 0.77
C SER A 204 18.95 -37.38 0.66
N THR A 205 18.07 -38.37 0.57
CA THR A 205 18.46 -39.78 0.39
C THR A 205 18.94 -40.10 -1.02
N ARG A 206 18.68 -39.20 -1.98
CA ARG A 206 19.11 -39.28 -3.37
C ARG A 206 19.60 -37.92 -3.88
N PRO A 207 20.37 -37.87 -4.99
CA PRO A 207 20.69 -36.61 -5.64
C PRO A 207 19.41 -35.96 -6.20
N VAL A 208 19.36 -34.63 -6.06
CA VAL A 208 18.35 -33.74 -6.64
C VAL A 208 18.83 -33.29 -8.02
N ARG A 209 17.92 -33.20 -8.98
CA ARG A 209 18.21 -32.69 -10.34
C ARG A 209 17.96 -31.19 -10.43
N ARG A 210 18.72 -30.49 -11.27
CA ARG A 210 18.39 -29.11 -11.67
C ARG A 210 16.95 -29.03 -12.18
N GLY A 211 16.17 -28.07 -11.68
CA GLY A 211 14.76 -27.86 -12.00
C GLY A 211 13.77 -28.62 -11.10
N GLU A 212 14.24 -29.58 -10.31
CA GLU A 212 13.41 -30.34 -9.37
C GLU A 212 12.89 -29.44 -8.24
N VAL A 213 11.65 -29.64 -7.80
CA VAL A 213 11.04 -28.85 -6.72
C VAL A 213 11.59 -29.32 -5.38
N LEU A 214 12.20 -28.39 -4.63
CA LEU A 214 12.73 -28.61 -3.29
C LEU A 214 11.64 -28.47 -2.23
N ALA A 215 10.84 -27.40 -2.34
CA ALA A 215 9.75 -27.09 -1.44
C ALA A 215 8.68 -26.29 -2.19
N SER A 216 7.44 -26.39 -1.74
CA SER A 216 6.29 -25.68 -2.32
C SER A 216 5.30 -25.26 -1.24
N GLY A 217 4.57 -24.19 -1.52
CA GLY A 217 3.58 -23.67 -0.61
C GLY A 217 2.80 -22.50 -1.16
N GLU A 218 1.69 -22.19 -0.49
CA GLU A 218 0.88 -21.01 -0.74
C GLU A 218 1.35 -19.89 0.19
N VAL A 219 1.75 -18.76 -0.39
CA VAL A 219 2.13 -17.56 0.35
C VAL A 219 0.92 -16.63 0.39
N ARG A 220 0.43 -16.33 1.59
CA ARG A 220 -0.54 -15.26 1.83
C ARG A 220 0.20 -13.94 1.96
N SER A 221 -0.33 -12.90 1.31
CA SER A 221 0.33 -11.60 1.29
C SER A 221 0.18 -10.84 2.60
N GLY A 222 -0.69 -11.26 3.52
CA GLY A 222 -1.05 -10.51 4.72
C GLY A 222 -2.00 -9.36 4.42
N ASP A 223 -2.70 -8.93 5.46
CA ASP A 223 -3.74 -7.92 5.35
C ASP A 223 -3.11 -6.54 5.13
N HIS A 224 -3.73 -5.76 4.26
CA HIS A 224 -3.40 -4.37 4.01
C HIS A 224 -4.49 -3.51 4.63
N ILE A 225 -4.05 -2.63 5.52
CA ILE A 225 -4.91 -1.82 6.36
C ILE A 225 -4.71 -0.34 6.05
N LEU A 226 -5.76 0.45 6.24
CA LEU A 226 -5.65 1.91 6.21
C LEU A 226 -5.74 2.45 7.63
N VAL A 227 -4.81 3.35 7.95
CA VAL A 227 -4.79 4.14 9.18
C VAL A 227 -5.46 5.48 8.93
N ASN A 228 -6.36 5.87 9.83
CA ASN A 228 -7.01 7.17 9.78
C ASN A 228 -6.23 8.20 10.60
N LYS A 229 -5.49 9.07 9.91
CA LYS A 229 -4.68 10.10 10.57
C LYS A 229 -5.48 11.31 11.03
N ILE A 230 -6.64 11.55 10.42
CA ILE A 230 -7.47 12.71 10.77
C ILE A 230 -8.11 12.47 12.12
N VAL A 231 -8.76 11.32 12.29
CA VAL A 231 -9.47 11.00 13.53
C VAL A 231 -8.51 11.02 14.70
N TYR A 232 -7.29 10.52 14.53
CA TYR A 232 -6.28 10.55 15.59
C TYR A 232 -5.91 11.97 16.07
N ASN A 233 -5.91 12.98 15.19
CA ASN A 233 -5.66 14.37 15.62
C ASN A 233 -6.79 14.96 16.49
N PHE A 234 -7.96 14.31 16.55
CA PHE A 234 -9.14 14.80 17.26
C PHE A 234 -9.66 13.82 18.33
N THR A 235 -9.19 12.58 18.34
CA THR A 235 -9.69 11.54 19.24
C THR A 235 -8.55 10.59 19.59
N ALA A 236 -8.36 10.35 20.89
CA ALA A 236 -7.41 9.38 21.37
C ALA A 236 -7.87 7.95 21.01
N PRO A 237 -6.95 7.01 20.75
CA PRO A 237 -7.29 5.62 20.52
C PRO A 237 -7.98 5.01 21.73
N GLU A 238 -8.99 4.22 21.46
CA GLU A 238 -9.77 3.55 22.49
C GLU A 238 -9.24 2.14 22.72
N ARG A 239 -9.60 1.59 23.88
CA ARG A 239 -9.37 0.18 24.19
C ARG A 239 -9.97 -0.70 23.08
N GLY A 240 -9.16 -1.62 22.56
CA GLY A 240 -9.55 -2.54 21.50
C GLY A 240 -9.17 -2.07 20.10
N ASP A 241 -8.83 -0.80 19.89
CA ASP A 241 -8.39 -0.30 18.58
C ASP A 241 -7.15 -1.05 18.09
N VAL A 242 -7.09 -1.33 16.79
CA VAL A 242 -5.84 -1.79 16.16
C VAL A 242 -5.03 -0.57 15.79
N VAL A 243 -3.96 -0.28 16.52
CA VAL A 243 -3.13 0.91 16.32
C VAL A 243 -1.85 0.59 15.57
N VAL A 244 -1.39 1.57 14.80
CA VAL A 244 -0.06 1.59 14.19
C VAL A 244 0.81 2.60 14.91
N PHE A 245 2.03 2.21 15.26
CA PHE A 245 2.96 3.08 15.98
C PHE A 245 4.41 2.86 15.53
N ASP A 246 5.21 3.91 15.67
CA ASP A 246 6.63 3.92 15.42
C ASP A 246 7.40 3.29 16.58
N THR A 247 8.45 2.53 16.28
CA THR A 247 9.27 1.84 17.28
C THR A 247 10.50 2.62 17.76
N GLN A 248 10.68 3.86 17.30
CA GLN A 248 11.77 4.73 17.69
C GLN A 248 11.79 4.93 19.20
N GLY A 249 12.92 4.63 19.84
CA GLY A 249 13.09 4.74 21.29
C GLY A 249 12.62 3.52 22.08
N LEU A 250 11.94 2.55 21.45
CA LEU A 250 11.51 1.32 22.14
C LEU A 250 12.67 0.32 22.27
N SER A 251 12.94 -0.11 23.49
CA SER A 251 14.00 -1.09 23.75
C SER A 251 13.62 -2.51 23.28
N GLY A 252 14.59 -3.27 22.75
CA GLY A 252 14.40 -4.68 22.43
C GLY A 252 13.52 -4.99 21.22
N VAL A 253 13.30 -4.00 20.35
CA VAL A 253 12.66 -4.10 19.03
C VAL A 253 13.47 -3.38 17.95
N ARG A 254 13.17 -3.69 16.68
CA ARG A 254 13.80 -3.03 15.53
C ARG A 254 13.39 -1.56 15.50
N GLN A 255 14.37 -0.66 15.43
CA GLN A 255 14.15 0.79 15.30
C GLN A 255 13.71 1.18 13.87
N ASP A 256 13.18 2.39 13.73
CA ASP A 256 12.72 2.99 12.47
C ASP A 256 11.76 2.06 11.71
N SER A 257 10.81 1.50 12.44
CA SER A 257 9.85 0.52 11.93
C SER A 257 8.46 0.81 12.50
N TYR A 258 7.42 0.35 11.80
CA TYR A 258 6.04 0.47 12.25
C TYR A 258 5.51 -0.87 12.73
N TYR A 259 4.94 -0.88 13.93
CA TYR A 259 4.31 -2.05 14.53
C TYR A 259 2.80 -1.85 14.58
N ILE A 260 2.07 -2.96 14.50
CA ILE A 260 0.60 -3.00 14.44
C ILE A 260 0.16 -3.92 15.56
N LYS A 261 -0.63 -3.40 16.49
CA LYS A 261 -1.05 -4.08 17.73
C LYS A 261 -2.44 -3.64 18.15
N ARG A 262 -3.08 -4.41 19.02
CA ARG A 262 -4.34 -4.04 19.65
C ARG A 262 -4.10 -3.23 20.90
N MET A 263 -4.91 -2.20 21.11
CA MET A 263 -4.85 -1.36 22.29
C MET A 263 -5.40 -2.12 23.50
N ALA A 264 -4.53 -2.53 24.40
CA ALA A 264 -4.87 -3.30 25.58
C ALA A 264 -4.82 -2.48 26.88
N GLY A 265 -4.16 -1.33 26.89
CA GLY A 265 -4.18 -0.39 27.99
C GLY A 265 -4.24 1.03 27.48
N VAL A 266 -5.07 1.85 28.11
CA VAL A 266 -5.21 3.28 27.81
C VAL A 266 -4.69 4.10 29.00
N PRO A 267 -4.53 5.43 28.85
CA PRO A 267 -3.99 6.27 29.92
C PRO A 267 -4.66 6.09 31.27
N ASP A 268 -3.84 6.25 32.32
CA ASP A 268 -4.23 6.22 33.73
C ASP A 268 -4.78 4.88 34.25
N GLU A 269 -4.59 3.79 33.51
CA GLU A 269 -5.00 2.45 33.91
C GLU A 269 -3.85 1.61 34.48
N THR A 270 -4.21 0.60 35.25
CA THR A 270 -3.32 -0.49 35.66
C THR A 270 -3.70 -1.78 34.95
N VAL A 271 -2.84 -2.25 34.04
CA VAL A 271 -3.11 -3.42 33.19
C VAL A 271 -2.34 -4.65 33.66
N GLY A 272 -3.02 -5.81 33.64
CA GLY A 272 -2.45 -7.12 33.92
C GLY A 272 -2.99 -8.18 32.96
N ILE A 273 -2.50 -9.42 33.11
CA ILE A 273 -3.03 -10.58 32.41
C ILE A 273 -3.26 -11.67 33.45
N ASP A 274 -4.46 -12.25 33.48
CA ASP A 274 -4.78 -13.38 34.36
C ASP A 274 -5.71 -14.37 33.64
N ASP A 275 -5.37 -15.66 33.70
CA ASP A 275 -6.08 -16.77 33.03
C ASP A 275 -6.54 -16.46 31.58
N GLY A 276 -5.61 -15.94 30.77
CA GLY A 276 -5.90 -15.55 29.38
C GLY A 276 -6.64 -14.23 29.22
N GLY A 277 -7.25 -13.71 30.29
CA GLY A 277 -7.96 -12.44 30.33
C GLY A 277 -7.01 -11.26 30.43
N LEU A 278 -7.36 -10.18 29.75
CA LEU A 278 -6.80 -8.87 30.00
C LEU A 278 -7.48 -8.31 31.26
N ILE A 279 -6.69 -7.81 32.21
CA ILE A 279 -7.18 -7.18 33.43
C ILE A 279 -6.89 -5.68 33.33
N ALA A 280 -7.87 -4.83 33.61
CA ALA A 280 -7.70 -3.39 33.71
C ALA A 280 -8.33 -2.91 35.02
N ASP A 281 -7.55 -2.21 35.84
CA ASP A 281 -7.96 -1.69 37.15
C ASP A 281 -8.61 -2.74 38.08
N GLY A 282 -8.14 -3.99 37.95
CA GLY A 282 -8.61 -5.13 38.74
C GLY A 282 -9.81 -5.86 38.15
N GLU A 283 -10.40 -5.39 37.05
CA GLU A 283 -11.53 -6.03 36.37
C GLU A 283 -11.11 -6.74 35.09
N VAL A 284 -11.80 -7.84 34.76
CA VAL A 284 -11.59 -8.56 33.49
C VAL A 284 -12.19 -7.74 32.35
N VAL A 285 -11.38 -7.47 31.34
CA VAL A 285 -11.79 -6.76 30.13
C VAL A 285 -12.49 -7.73 29.18
N ASP A 286 -13.81 -7.61 29.09
CA ASP A 286 -14.65 -8.36 28.15
C ASP A 286 -15.24 -7.50 27.02
N ARG A 287 -14.91 -6.19 26.99
CA ARG A 287 -15.36 -5.27 25.92
C ARG A 287 -14.21 -4.43 25.34
N PRO A 288 -14.23 -4.17 24.02
CA PRO A 288 -15.13 -4.73 22.99
C PRO A 288 -15.08 -6.26 22.87
N GLU A 289 -16.07 -6.87 22.20
CA GLU A 289 -16.28 -8.33 22.11
C GLU A 289 -15.03 -9.10 21.66
N ILE A 290 -14.11 -8.43 20.96
CA ILE A 290 -12.84 -9.00 20.54
C ILE A 290 -12.05 -9.62 21.69
N PHE A 291 -12.06 -9.05 22.90
CA PHE A 291 -11.36 -9.61 24.05
C PHE A 291 -11.95 -10.94 24.51
N GLN A 292 -13.27 -11.11 24.40
CA GLN A 292 -13.91 -12.41 24.64
C GLN A 292 -13.57 -13.41 23.54
N ARG A 293 -13.56 -12.96 22.27
CA ARG A 293 -13.25 -13.81 21.12
C ARG A 293 -11.83 -14.37 21.19
N LEU A 294 -10.86 -13.58 21.66
CA LEU A 294 -9.46 -14.02 21.83
C LEU A 294 -9.30 -15.11 22.90
N ARG A 295 -10.25 -15.24 23.83
CA ARG A 295 -10.26 -16.27 24.88
C ARG A 295 -10.97 -17.57 24.48
N ARG A 296 -11.42 -17.69 23.22
CA ARG A 296 -12.10 -18.89 22.71
C ARG A 296 -11.15 -19.79 21.90
N PRO A 297 -11.28 -21.13 21.99
CA PRO A 297 -10.48 -22.05 21.20
C PRO A 297 -10.46 -21.72 19.70
N PRO A 298 -9.32 -21.90 19.01
CA PRO A 298 -8.08 -22.52 19.49
C PRO A 298 -7.18 -21.59 20.33
N TYR A 299 -7.60 -20.35 20.56
CA TYR A 299 -6.87 -19.40 21.40
C TYR A 299 -7.33 -19.50 22.84
N VAL A 300 -6.42 -19.15 23.75
CA VAL A 300 -6.67 -19.18 25.21
C VAL A 300 -6.46 -17.80 25.81
N GLY A 301 -6.61 -16.75 25.01
CA GLY A 301 -6.40 -15.37 25.42
C GLY A 301 -4.93 -14.95 25.46
N TYR A 302 -4.66 -13.86 26.18
CA TYR A 302 -3.31 -13.34 26.35
C TYR A 302 -2.48 -14.22 27.27
N ARG A 303 -1.22 -14.48 26.90
CA ARG A 303 -0.29 -15.24 27.74
C ARG A 303 0.61 -14.30 28.53
N ASN A 304 0.82 -14.62 29.80
CA ASN A 304 1.78 -13.95 30.65
C ASN A 304 3.21 -14.14 30.10
N LYS A 305 3.88 -13.02 29.79
CA LYS A 305 5.24 -12.94 29.24
C LYS A 305 5.88 -11.60 29.61
N GLY A 306 7.20 -11.56 29.61
CA GLY A 306 7.97 -10.31 29.73
C GLY A 306 7.70 -9.60 31.06
N ARG A 307 7.25 -8.35 31.02
CA ARG A 307 6.89 -7.51 32.16
C ARG A 307 5.56 -7.89 32.81
N LEU A 308 4.78 -8.76 32.16
CA LEU A 308 3.56 -9.36 32.69
C LEU A 308 3.74 -10.89 32.70
N ALA A 309 4.82 -11.37 33.32
CA ALA A 309 5.21 -12.79 33.30
C ALA A 309 4.40 -13.65 34.27
N ASP A 310 3.88 -13.04 35.33
CA ASP A 310 3.05 -13.67 36.34
C ASP A 310 1.66 -13.02 36.40
N SER A 311 0.66 -13.74 36.91
CA SER A 311 -0.72 -13.24 37.02
C SER A 311 -0.89 -12.10 38.03
N SER A 312 0.08 -11.91 38.93
CA SER A 312 0.15 -10.78 39.86
C SER A 312 0.78 -9.53 39.26
N ASP A 313 1.47 -9.64 38.12
CA ASP A 313 2.18 -8.52 37.52
C ASP A 313 1.22 -7.46 36.97
N ARG A 314 1.58 -6.19 37.17
CA ARG A 314 0.80 -5.04 36.73
C ARG A 314 1.70 -4.02 36.06
N LEU A 315 1.19 -3.40 35.00
CA LEU A 315 1.79 -2.25 34.34
C LEU A 315 0.87 -1.04 34.52
N VAL A 316 1.40 0.00 35.14
CA VAL A 316 0.74 1.30 35.23
C VAL A 316 0.98 2.04 33.92
N ILE A 317 -0.08 2.56 33.32
CA ILE A 317 -0.04 3.30 32.06
C ILE A 317 -0.10 4.79 32.38
N GLY A 318 0.94 5.52 31.98
CA GLY A 318 0.99 6.97 32.20
C GLY A 318 -0.11 7.74 31.44
N PRO A 319 -0.31 9.03 31.77
CA PRO A 319 -1.37 9.85 31.19
C PRO A 319 -1.23 10.09 29.67
N ASP A 320 -0.01 9.96 29.14
CA ASP A 320 0.31 10.10 27.71
C ASP A 320 0.84 8.79 27.11
N GLU A 321 0.58 7.66 27.76
CA GLU A 321 1.05 6.34 27.36
C GLU A 321 -0.09 5.38 27.04
N PHE A 322 0.25 4.35 26.27
CA PHE A 322 -0.66 3.33 25.81
C PHE A 322 0.02 1.97 25.84
N LEU A 323 -0.72 0.89 26.11
CA LEU A 323 -0.17 -0.47 26.11
C LEU A 323 -0.68 -1.29 24.91
N PRO A 324 0.05 -1.32 23.79
CA PRO A 324 -0.28 -2.16 22.65
C PRO A 324 0.15 -3.61 22.86
N LEU A 325 -0.78 -4.57 22.71
CA LEU A 325 -0.53 -6.01 22.73
C LEU A 325 -0.91 -6.67 21.40
N GLY A 326 -0.20 -7.72 21.01
CA GLY A 326 -0.57 -8.54 19.86
C GLY A 326 -1.53 -9.63 20.30
N ASP A 327 -2.57 -9.82 19.50
CA ASP A 327 -3.62 -10.83 19.71
C ASP A 327 -3.06 -12.26 19.77
N ASN A 328 -2.00 -12.53 18.99
CA ASN A 328 -1.24 -13.77 19.07
C ASN A 328 -0.05 -13.65 20.02
N SER A 329 -0.28 -13.96 21.30
CA SER A 329 0.72 -13.88 22.36
C SER A 329 1.98 -14.74 22.13
N ASP A 330 1.87 -15.83 21.39
CA ASP A 330 3.02 -16.68 21.08
C ASP A 330 3.88 -16.16 19.95
N ASN A 331 3.33 -15.28 19.12
CA ASN A 331 4.00 -14.73 17.95
C ASN A 331 4.10 -13.20 17.97
N SER A 332 4.06 -12.60 19.15
CA SER A 332 4.06 -11.16 19.30
C SER A 332 5.19 -10.65 20.19
N ARG A 333 6.00 -9.75 19.62
CA ARG A 333 6.88 -8.84 20.37
C ARG A 333 6.14 -7.52 20.55
N ASP A 334 5.56 -7.31 21.72
CA ASP A 334 4.65 -6.19 22.04
C ASP A 334 4.93 -5.57 23.42
N GLY A 335 3.97 -4.80 23.96
CA GLY A 335 4.10 -4.04 25.20
C GLY A 335 4.51 -4.87 26.42
N ARG A 336 4.27 -6.18 26.42
CA ARG A 336 4.84 -7.08 27.43
C ARG A 336 6.36 -7.06 27.47
N TYR A 337 7.03 -6.78 26.36
CA TYR A 337 8.49 -6.76 26.28
C TYR A 337 9.05 -5.35 26.40
N PHE A 338 8.56 -4.43 25.57
CA PHE A 338 9.12 -3.08 25.50
C PHE A 338 8.45 -2.09 26.47
N GLY A 339 7.29 -2.42 27.04
CA GLY A 339 6.50 -1.54 27.91
C GLY A 339 5.43 -0.74 27.16
N PRO A 340 4.84 0.28 27.81
CA PRO A 340 3.95 1.23 27.15
C PRO A 340 4.66 2.02 26.04
N VAL A 341 3.87 2.60 25.14
CA VAL A 341 4.32 3.51 24.07
C VAL A 341 3.70 4.89 24.31
N SER A 342 4.43 5.95 23.97
CA SER A 342 3.93 7.30 24.12
C SER A 342 2.95 7.67 22.99
N THR A 343 2.08 8.63 23.28
CA THR A 343 1.15 9.24 22.31
C THR A 343 1.86 9.75 21.05
N GLU A 344 3.10 10.24 21.18
CA GLU A 344 3.89 10.74 20.05
C GLU A 344 4.35 9.63 19.09
N GLN A 345 4.45 8.39 19.57
CA GLN A 345 4.82 7.24 18.75
C GLN A 345 3.64 6.70 17.95
N LEU A 346 2.39 7.00 18.36
CA LEU A 346 1.21 6.50 17.69
C LEU A 346 0.92 7.26 16.40
N LEU A 347 0.68 6.52 15.32
CA LEU A 347 0.24 7.08 14.04
C LEU A 347 -1.28 7.13 13.92
N GLY A 348 -1.99 6.33 14.71
CA GLY A 348 -3.44 6.27 14.78
C GLY A 348 -4.02 4.86 14.57
N PRO A 349 -5.34 4.74 14.74
CA PRO A 349 -6.05 3.48 14.57
C PRO A 349 -6.20 3.11 13.09
N ALA A 350 -6.07 1.83 12.81
CA ALA A 350 -6.44 1.21 11.57
C ALA A 350 -7.93 0.84 11.61
N PHE A 351 -8.65 1.20 10.55
CA PHE A 351 -10.12 1.10 10.54
C PHE A 351 -10.67 0.10 9.51
N ILE A 352 -9.89 -0.24 8.48
CA ILE A 352 -10.34 -1.14 7.40
C ILE A 352 -9.20 -2.00 6.89
N VAL A 353 -9.49 -3.28 6.64
CA VAL A 353 -8.70 -4.16 5.76
C VAL A 353 -9.23 -3.95 4.35
N TYR A 354 -8.47 -3.26 3.50
CA TYR A 354 -8.91 -2.97 2.14
C TYR A 354 -8.49 -4.06 1.13
N TRP A 355 -7.55 -4.92 1.51
CA TRP A 355 -7.07 -6.04 0.69
C TRP A 355 -6.31 -7.06 1.56
N PRO A 356 -6.36 -8.38 1.30
CA PRO A 356 -7.09 -9.06 0.22
C PRO A 356 -8.61 -9.11 0.45
N PHE A 357 -9.37 -9.55 -0.57
CA PHE A 357 -10.82 -9.76 -0.48
C PHE A 357 -11.13 -11.16 0.06
N ASP A 358 -10.69 -11.44 1.29
CA ASP A 358 -10.97 -12.68 2.00
C ASP A 358 -11.83 -12.44 3.25
N SER A 359 -11.90 -13.40 4.18
CA SER A 359 -12.75 -13.32 5.38
C SER A 359 -12.44 -12.16 6.32
N GLN A 360 -11.26 -11.55 6.21
CA GLN A 360 -10.85 -10.40 7.03
C GLN A 360 -11.11 -9.07 6.33
N TRP A 361 -11.56 -9.08 5.07
CA TRP A 361 -11.88 -7.86 4.33
C TRP A 361 -13.04 -7.09 4.96
N GLY A 362 -12.88 -5.78 5.07
CA GLY A 362 -13.88 -4.88 5.64
C GLY A 362 -13.38 -4.15 6.88
N TRP A 363 -14.32 -3.65 7.68
CA TRP A 363 -14.03 -2.85 8.87
C TRP A 363 -13.30 -3.68 9.93
N ILE A 364 -12.30 -3.07 10.56
CA ILE A 364 -11.59 -3.68 11.67
C ILE A 364 -12.49 -3.55 12.92
N PRO A 365 -12.80 -4.67 13.61
CA PRO A 365 -13.65 -4.68 14.78
C PRO A 365 -12.95 -4.27 16.06
#